data_AF-Q83VC6-F1
#
_entry.id   AF-Q83VC6-F1
#
_cell.length_a   1.000
_cell.length_b   1.000
_cell.length_c   1.000
_cell.angle_alpha   90.00
_cell.angle_beta   90.00
_cell.angle_gamma   90.00
#
_symmetry.space_group_name_H-M   'P 1'
#
loop_
_entity.id
_entity.type
_entity.pdbx_description
1 polymer ?
#
loop_
_entity_poly.entity_id
_entity_poly.type
_entity_poly.pdbx_seq_one_letter_code
_entity_poly.pdbx_strand_id
1 'polypeptide(L)'
;MGRAGISGLRCSPDPRGWSLDWPPLTGAAADLAYARLLSDNVEGAAEALTPLWEVPAEQRKTGVVVRTARIGRHLARPHYHGSPLSSQLREQVEEFTRVSPPYRLGPRAALLAIGH
;
A
#
# COMPACT_ATOMS: atom_id res chain seq x y z
N MET A 1 -13.27 1.47 -49.96
CA MET A 1 -12.38 0.55 -49.23
C MET A 1 -11.45 1.41 -48.36
N GLY A 2 -11.86 1.76 -47.14
CA GLY A 2 -11.11 2.64 -46.25
C GLY A 2 -10.97 1.98 -44.88
N ARG A 3 -9.73 1.74 -44.45
CA ARG A 3 -9.41 1.16 -43.14
C ARG A 3 -9.67 2.20 -42.06
N ALA A 4 -10.63 1.93 -41.16
CA ALA A 4 -10.80 2.71 -39.95
C ALA A 4 -9.67 2.36 -38.96
N GLY A 5 -8.86 3.37 -38.63
CA GLY A 5 -7.78 3.27 -37.67
C GLY A 5 -8.31 3.17 -36.24
N ILE A 6 -7.82 2.16 -35.52
CA ILE A 6 -7.85 2.08 -34.05
C ILE A 6 -6.92 3.15 -33.50
N SER A 7 -7.46 4.34 -33.22
CA SER A 7 -6.72 5.44 -32.63
C SER A 7 -7.34 5.86 -31.31
N GLY A 8 -6.58 5.71 -30.22
CA GLY A 8 -6.74 6.53 -29.02
C GLY A 8 -7.50 5.91 -27.84
N LEU A 9 -6.95 4.86 -27.22
CA LEU A 9 -7.16 4.66 -25.79
C LEU A 9 -6.27 5.69 -25.06
N ARG A 10 -6.77 6.91 -24.83
CA ARG A 10 -6.20 7.81 -23.83
C ARG A 10 -6.94 7.58 -22.52
N CYS A 11 -6.21 7.14 -21.49
CA CYS A 11 -6.69 7.18 -20.12
C CYS A 11 -6.96 8.64 -19.73
N SER A 12 -8.23 8.97 -19.46
CA SER A 12 -8.61 10.21 -18.78
C SER A 12 -8.89 9.87 -17.31
N PRO A 13 -8.34 10.59 -16.32
CA PRO A 13 -8.70 10.36 -14.92
C PRO A 13 -10.01 11.09 -14.62
N ASP A 14 -11.09 10.34 -14.39
CA ASP A 14 -12.36 10.86 -13.88
C ASP A 14 -12.23 11.10 -12.36
N PRO A 15 -12.53 12.31 -11.86
CA PRO A 15 -12.44 12.63 -10.44
C PRO A 15 -13.62 12.17 -9.57
N ARG A 16 -14.71 11.55 -10.10
CA ARG A 16 -15.87 11.15 -9.27
C ARG A 16 -16.59 9.86 -9.71
N GLY A 17 -16.20 8.74 -9.11
CA GLY A 17 -17.20 7.73 -8.68
C GLY A 17 -17.19 6.35 -9.38
N TRP A 18 -16.20 5.52 -9.02
CA TRP A 18 -16.17 4.05 -8.91
C TRP A 18 -16.86 3.16 -9.97
N SER A 19 -16.08 2.47 -10.82
CA SER A 19 -15.95 0.99 -10.81
C SER A 19 -14.94 0.48 -11.86
N LEU A 20 -14.01 -0.37 -11.39
CA LEU A 20 -12.86 -1.03 -12.04
C LEU A 20 -11.57 -0.16 -12.21
N ASP A 21 -10.47 -0.61 -11.57
CA ASP A 21 -9.05 -0.33 -11.92
C ASP A 21 -8.22 0.78 -11.22
N TRP A 22 -8.34 0.96 -9.90
CA TRP A 22 -7.15 1.21 -9.04
C TRP A 22 -7.33 0.43 -7.73
N PRO A 23 -6.49 -0.57 -7.41
CA PRO A 23 -7.08 -1.89 -7.51
C PRO A 23 -7.39 -2.54 -6.15
N PRO A 24 -8.22 -3.60 -6.16
CA PRO A 24 -8.22 -4.68 -5.15
C PRO A 24 -6.82 -5.26 -4.83
N LEU A 25 -5.78 -4.82 -5.55
CA LEU A 25 -4.38 -5.20 -5.39
C LEU A 25 -3.64 -4.43 -4.28
N THR A 26 -4.15 -3.34 -3.70
CA THR A 26 -3.39 -2.64 -2.62
C THR A 26 -3.19 -3.52 -1.38
N GLY A 27 -4.18 -4.33 -1.02
CA GLY A 27 -4.03 -5.38 -0.02
C GLY A 27 -3.03 -6.46 -0.47
N ALA A 28 -3.16 -6.95 -1.71
CA ALA A 28 -2.27 -7.97 -2.26
C ALA A 28 -0.81 -7.49 -2.40
N ALA A 29 -0.60 -6.21 -2.68
CA ALA A 29 0.70 -5.55 -2.80
C ALA A 29 1.38 -5.45 -1.42
N ALA A 30 0.61 -5.10 -0.38
CA ALA A 30 1.09 -5.16 1.00
C ALA A 30 1.46 -6.59 1.42
N ASP A 31 0.62 -7.56 1.07
CA ASP A 31 0.86 -8.98 1.39
C ASP A 31 2.07 -9.53 0.59
N LEU A 32 2.24 -9.13 -0.67
CA LEU A 32 3.41 -9.45 -1.49
C LEU A 32 4.70 -8.84 -0.93
N ALA A 33 4.68 -7.56 -0.54
CA ALA A 33 5.81 -6.91 0.09
C ALA A 33 6.21 -7.63 1.39
N TYR A 34 5.23 -8.03 2.19
CA TYR A 34 5.49 -8.79 3.40
C TYR A 34 6.12 -10.16 3.11
N ALA A 35 5.63 -10.90 2.10
CA ALA A 35 6.23 -12.17 1.68
C ALA A 35 7.68 -12.01 1.20
N ARG A 36 7.98 -10.92 0.48
CA ARG A 36 9.34 -10.60 0.03
C ARG A 36 10.27 -10.29 1.21
N LEU A 37 9.80 -9.54 2.21
CA LEU A 37 10.56 -9.32 3.45
C LEU A 37 10.80 -10.60 4.25
N LEU A 38 9.84 -11.52 4.30
CA LEU A 38 10.06 -12.84 4.92
C LEU A 38 11.16 -13.66 4.23
N SER A 39 11.51 -13.30 2.99
CA SER A 39 12.60 -13.89 2.21
C SER A 39 13.83 -12.98 2.11
N ASP A 40 13.93 -11.95 2.96
CA ASP A 40 14.99 -10.92 3.00
C ASP A 40 15.20 -10.15 1.67
N ASN A 41 14.20 -10.15 0.79
CA ASN A 41 14.21 -9.38 -0.45
C ASN A 41 13.62 -7.98 -0.21
N VAL A 42 14.46 -7.06 0.28
CA VAL A 42 14.06 -5.69 0.65
C VAL A 42 13.75 -4.84 -0.59
N GLU A 43 14.55 -4.97 -1.64
CA GLU A 43 14.37 -4.27 -2.92
C GLU A 43 13.03 -4.66 -3.55
N GLY A 44 12.75 -5.96 -3.62
CA GLY A 44 11.46 -6.44 -4.09
C GLY A 44 10.32 -5.98 -3.18
N ALA A 45 10.51 -5.91 -1.86
CA ALA A 45 9.48 -5.35 -0.99
C ALA A 45 9.20 -3.88 -1.31
N ALA A 46 10.23 -3.08 -1.60
CA ALA A 46 10.09 -1.68 -2.02
C ALA A 46 9.26 -1.55 -3.31
N GLU A 47 9.59 -2.34 -4.34
CA GLU A 47 8.85 -2.35 -5.61
C GLU A 47 7.37 -2.68 -5.40
N ALA A 48 7.09 -3.69 -4.58
CA ALA A 48 5.73 -4.13 -4.28
C ALA A 48 4.92 -3.06 -3.52
N LEU A 49 5.59 -2.20 -2.75
CA LEU A 49 4.94 -1.13 -1.99
C LEU A 49 4.60 0.10 -2.84
N THR A 50 5.21 0.29 -4.01
CA THR A 50 4.98 1.46 -4.89
C THR A 50 3.50 1.83 -5.06
N PRO A 51 2.58 0.89 -5.35
CA PRO A 51 1.17 1.23 -5.55
C PRO A 51 0.46 1.75 -4.28
N LEU A 52 0.99 1.49 -3.09
CA LEU A 52 0.42 1.98 -1.83
C LEU A 52 0.68 3.47 -1.65
N TRP A 53 1.84 3.96 -2.06
CA TRP A 53 2.24 5.36 -1.87
C TRP A 53 1.37 6.32 -2.67
N GLU A 54 0.85 5.85 -3.80
CA GLU A 54 -0.10 6.57 -4.66
C GLU A 54 -1.52 6.64 -4.10
N VAL A 55 -1.85 5.89 -3.02
CA VAL A 55 -3.20 5.91 -2.44
C VAL A 55 -3.38 7.17 -1.58
N PRO A 56 -4.31 8.08 -1.94
CA PRO A 56 -4.58 9.28 -1.14
C PRO A 56 -5.02 8.92 0.28
N ALA A 57 -4.63 9.72 1.27
CA ALA A 57 -4.86 9.43 2.69
C ALA A 57 -6.35 9.15 3.00
N GLU A 58 -7.24 9.91 2.37
CA GLU A 58 -8.70 9.85 2.52
C GLU A 58 -9.30 8.55 1.95
N GLN A 59 -8.58 7.89 1.05
CA GLN A 59 -9.03 6.66 0.36
C GLN A 59 -8.39 5.39 0.95
N ARG A 60 -7.48 5.52 1.94
CA ARG A 60 -6.79 4.39 2.56
C ARG A 60 -7.76 3.60 3.44
N LYS A 61 -8.13 2.41 2.97
CA LYS A 61 -8.94 1.45 3.72
C LYS A 61 -8.18 0.95 4.95
N THR A 62 -8.88 0.76 6.07
CA THR A 62 -8.33 0.23 7.33
C THR A 62 -7.49 -1.04 7.14
N GLY A 63 -7.96 -1.98 6.32
CA GLY A 63 -7.25 -3.23 6.06
C GLY A 63 -5.88 -3.04 5.40
N VAL A 64 -5.69 -2.02 4.56
CA VAL A 64 -4.40 -1.70 3.95
C VAL A 64 -3.49 -1.08 5.00
N VAL A 65 -3.99 -0.10 5.75
CA VAL A 65 -3.22 0.58 6.83
C VAL A 65 -2.69 -0.42 7.86
N VAL A 66 -3.53 -1.38 8.31
CA VAL A 66 -3.13 -2.41 9.27
C VAL A 66 -2.04 -3.33 8.71
N ARG A 67 -2.12 -3.72 7.44
CA ARG A 67 -1.09 -4.53 6.78
C ARG A 67 0.22 -3.76 6.64
N THR A 68 0.17 -2.51 6.19
CA THR A 68 1.35 -1.63 6.11
C THR A 68 2.01 -1.42 7.48
N ALA A 69 1.21 -1.27 8.54
CA ALA A 69 1.75 -1.20 9.91
C ALA A 69 2.41 -2.52 10.38
N ARG A 70 2.01 -3.69 9.85
CA ARG A 70 2.73 -4.96 10.11
C ARG A 70 4.10 -4.97 9.43
N ILE A 71 4.20 -4.43 8.21
CA ILE A 71 5.47 -4.28 7.48
C ILE A 71 6.45 -3.41 8.26
N GLY A 72 6.00 -2.25 8.76
CA GLY A 72 6.84 -1.36 9.58
C GLY A 72 7.39 -2.04 10.84
N ARG A 73 6.56 -2.85 11.51
CA ARG A 73 7.00 -3.66 12.67
C ARG A 73 8.02 -4.72 12.30
N HIS A 74 7.92 -5.31 11.11
CA HIS A 74 8.90 -6.29 10.63
C HIS A 74 10.25 -5.65 10.31
N LEU A 75 10.24 -4.50 9.62
CA LEU A 75 11.44 -3.72 9.32
C LEU A 75 12.12 -3.14 10.57
N ALA A 76 11.42 -3.06 11.71
CA ALA A 76 12.02 -2.62 12.97
C ALA A 76 12.94 -3.68 13.61
N ARG A 77 12.96 -4.93 13.11
CA ARG A 77 13.83 -5.99 13.63
C ARG A 77 15.32 -5.66 13.40
N PRO A 78 16.22 -6.09 14.30
CA PRO A 78 17.66 -5.82 14.19
C PRO A 78 18.29 -6.22 12.86
N HIS A 79 17.77 -7.27 12.21
CA HIS A 79 18.24 -7.74 10.91
C HIS A 79 18.22 -6.66 9.81
N TYR A 80 17.27 -5.73 9.86
CA TYR A 80 17.14 -4.66 8.86
C TYR A 80 17.83 -3.35 9.28
N HIS A 81 18.51 -3.33 10.44
CA HIS A 81 19.21 -2.13 10.91
C HIS A 81 20.47 -1.90 10.07
N GLY A 82 20.77 -0.62 9.77
CA GLY A 82 21.94 -0.25 8.97
C GLY A 82 21.74 -0.31 7.46
N SER A 83 20.65 -0.90 6.97
CA SER A 83 20.26 -0.84 5.54
C SER A 83 19.56 0.50 5.25
N PRO A 84 20.11 1.36 4.35
CA PRO A 84 19.48 2.64 4.01
C PRO A 84 18.07 2.47 3.43
N LEU A 85 17.88 1.45 2.58
CA LEU A 85 16.59 1.16 1.97
C LEU A 85 15.56 0.73 3.02
N SER A 86 15.96 -0.11 3.99
CA SER A 86 15.07 -0.53 5.07
C SER A 86 14.63 0.65 5.94
N SER A 87 15.54 1.58 6.24
CA SER A 87 15.21 2.82 6.96
C SER A 87 14.24 3.69 6.18
N GLN A 88 14.49 3.88 4.88
CA GLN A 88 13.61 4.65 4.01
C GLN A 88 12.20 4.05 3.92
N LEU A 89 12.10 2.71 3.84
CA LEU A 89 10.81 2.02 3.84
C LEU A 89 10.08 2.19 5.17
N ARG A 90 10.79 2.18 6.30
CA ARG A 90 10.20 2.44 7.62
C ARG A 90 9.61 3.84 7.71
N GLU A 91 10.35 4.85 7.25
CA GLU A 91 9.89 6.23 7.23
C GLU A 91 8.63 6.40 6.37
N GLN A 92 8.62 5.81 5.18
CA GLN A 92 7.45 5.82 4.30
C GLN A 92 6.24 5.12 4.93
N VAL A 93 6.44 3.97 5.58
CA VAL A 93 5.38 3.25 6.32
C VAL A 93 4.85 4.09 7.48
N GLU A 94 5.73 4.73 8.24
CA GLU A 94 5.34 5.60 9.35
C GLU A 94 4.49 6.77 8.85
N GLU A 95 4.95 7.47 7.81
CA GLU A 95 4.19 8.57 7.21
C GLU A 95 2.83 8.09 6.69
N PHE A 96 2.81 6.97 5.95
CA PHE A 96 1.60 6.39 5.40
C PHE A 96 0.56 6.09 6.50
N THR A 97 1.00 5.51 7.61
CA THR A 97 0.12 5.13 8.73
C THR A 97 -0.30 6.33 9.57
N ARG A 98 0.59 7.29 9.81
CA ARG A 98 0.36 8.52 10.59
C ARG A 98 -0.76 9.38 10.04
N VAL A 99 -0.81 9.56 8.71
CA VAL A 99 -1.80 10.44 8.07
C VAL A 99 -3.11 9.73 7.73
N SER A 100 -3.21 8.42 7.96
CA SER A 100 -4.39 7.62 7.61
C SER A 100 -5.55 7.77 8.63
N PRO A 101 -6.80 7.98 8.18
CA PRO A 101 -7.97 8.19 9.05
C PRO A 101 -8.23 7.13 10.14
N PRO A 102 -8.07 5.81 9.91
CA PRO A 102 -8.30 4.82 10.98
C PRO A 102 -7.30 4.90 12.15
N TYR A 103 -6.20 5.65 12.02
CA TYR A 103 -5.34 5.96 13.16
C TYR A 103 -5.89 7.12 14.01
N ARG A 104 -6.78 7.96 13.46
CA ARG A 104 -7.49 9.02 14.21
C ARG A 104 -8.57 8.49 15.17
N LEU A 105 -8.96 7.22 15.03
CA LEU A 105 -9.98 6.57 15.88
C LEU A 105 -9.37 5.69 17.00
N GLY A 106 -8.04 5.56 17.05
CA GLY A 106 -7.31 4.83 18.08
C GLY A 106 -7.39 3.29 17.98
N PRO A 107 -6.58 2.57 18.79
CA PRO A 107 -6.37 1.11 18.68
C PRO A 107 -7.63 0.24 18.80
N ARG A 108 -8.71 0.79 19.37
CA ARG A 108 -9.98 0.09 19.58
C ARG A 108 -10.78 -0.13 18.30
N ALA A 109 -10.60 0.69 17.27
CA ALA A 109 -11.29 0.47 15.99
C ALA A 109 -10.78 -0.78 15.25
N ALA A 110 -9.50 -1.14 15.43
CA ALA A 110 -8.91 -2.32 14.81
C ALA A 110 -9.36 -3.65 15.48
N LEU A 111 -9.73 -3.60 16.76
CA LEU A 111 -10.25 -4.76 17.51
C LEU A 111 -11.71 -5.10 17.15
N LEU A 112 -12.49 -4.11 16.70
CA LEU A 112 -13.89 -4.32 16.32
C LEU A 112 -14.08 -4.89 14.90
N ALA A 113 -13.02 -4.98 14.11
CA ALA A 113 -13.07 -5.52 12.74
C ALA A 113 -12.73 -7.02 12.66
N ILE A 114 -12.39 -7.66 13.79
CA ILE A 114 -12.09 -9.11 13.88
C ILE A 114 -13.19 -9.75 14.73
N GLY A 115 -14.41 -9.75 14.19
CA GLY A 115 -15.56 -10.32 14.87
C GLY A 115 -16.78 -10.29 13.98
N HIS A 116 -16.84 -11.25 13.05
CA HIS A 116 -18.05 -11.97 12.63
C HIS A 116 -17.66 -13.16 11.78
#